data_AF-A0A8H7V136-F1
#
_entry.id   AF-A0A8H7V136-F1
#
_cell.length_a   1.000
_cell.length_b   1.000
_cell.length_c   1.000
_cell.angle_alpha   90.00
_cell.angle_beta   90.00
_cell.angle_gamma   90.00
#
_symmetry.space_group_name_H-M   'P 1'
#
loop_
_entity.id
_entity.type
_entity.pdbx_description
1 polymer ?
#
loop_
_entity_poly.entity_id
_entity_poly.type
_entity_poly.pdbx_seq_one_letter_code
_entity_poly.pdbx_strand_id
1 'polypeptide(L)'
;MAQYAHLLATNYKQLIADYLAEDVPSFDYGGYVVGEDEQVAILYCKAEGVVAGVPFFDEVFKQLNCRVEWACREGDWLKPDGKQEIARVYGCARNILLGERTALNIISRCSGIALRARMVSDLQKAKGFKGVIAATRKTTPGFRLVEKYGVLVGGLDTHRMDLSSMVMLKDNHIWSSGSITKAVQNARSVCGFALKIEVECQSEEEADEAIAAGADIVMLDNFTGEGLKSAAKSIKERWAAKGKNHFLIESSGGITYETCAGYFCEDIDVLSMSTITQGVPHVDFSLKIKDEYMILVTDLCLVWFEHGDYKRIQLNAKVQNIDIESEKEAMAMLIRLKQLFLDSISRCSIKKEADKLNLHSKPSSSQIQNRINTLSWIFNCELLDQETKNDDELSGPQVIYDHFIQPSQAIVNYFTENMSDENQIKLKMAKASASMYSTTSLSYISELINDKNTLAATVTQMPLDEPESQSQKEEIHIMVSSIT
;
A
#
# COMPACT_ATOMS: atom_id res chain seq x y z
N MET A 1 -8.96 -14.99 8.15
CA MET A 1 -7.65 -14.79 8.81
C MET A 1 -7.91 -14.49 10.28
N ALA A 2 -6.92 -14.71 11.16
CA ALA A 2 -7.06 -14.35 12.57
C ALA A 2 -7.11 -12.81 12.71
N GLN A 3 -8.10 -12.29 13.43
CA GLN A 3 -8.21 -10.86 13.73
C GLN A 3 -7.44 -10.57 15.02
N TYR A 4 -6.11 -10.47 14.93
CA TYR A 4 -5.25 -10.25 16.10
C TYR A 4 -5.60 -8.98 16.89
N ALA A 5 -6.21 -7.98 16.26
CA ALA A 5 -6.75 -6.79 16.92
C ALA A 5 -7.72 -7.11 18.07
N HIS A 6 -8.42 -8.26 18.05
CA HIS A 6 -9.30 -8.69 19.14
C HIS A 6 -8.56 -9.09 20.42
N LEU A 7 -7.23 -9.26 20.38
CA LEU A 7 -6.39 -9.52 21.56
C LEU A 7 -6.00 -8.22 22.30
N LEU A 8 -6.24 -7.05 21.71
CA LEU A 8 -5.86 -5.77 22.31
C LEU A 8 -6.81 -5.40 23.45
N ALA A 9 -6.28 -5.42 24.68
CA ALA A 9 -6.97 -4.92 25.86
C ALA A 9 -7.26 -3.41 25.73
N THR A 10 -8.35 -2.95 26.34
CA THR A 10 -8.91 -1.59 26.15
C THR A 10 -7.94 -0.44 26.43
N ASN A 11 -6.88 -0.68 27.21
CA ASN A 11 -5.84 0.30 27.54
C ASN A 11 -4.97 0.70 26.34
N TYR A 12 -4.97 -0.05 25.22
CA TYR A 12 -4.20 0.35 24.03
C TYR A 12 -4.61 1.73 23.50
N LYS A 13 -5.87 2.13 23.70
CA LYS A 13 -6.39 3.43 23.27
C LYS A 13 -5.84 4.59 24.10
N GLN A 14 -5.68 4.37 25.41
CA GLN A 14 -5.03 5.35 26.27
C GLN A 14 -3.55 5.49 25.88
N LEU A 15 -2.87 4.38 25.58
CA LEU A 15 -1.49 4.41 25.09
C LEU A 15 -1.32 5.25 23.80
N ILE A 16 -2.31 5.24 22.90
CA ILE A 16 -2.33 6.11 21.73
C ILE A 16 -2.57 7.59 22.11
N ALA A 17 -3.49 7.86 23.03
CA ALA A 17 -3.71 9.22 23.53
C ALA A 17 -2.45 9.78 24.22
N ASP A 18 -1.71 8.94 24.96
CA ASP A 18 -0.45 9.29 25.61
C ASP A 18 0.63 9.65 24.57
N TYR A 19 0.74 8.91 23.47
CA TYR A 19 1.68 9.25 22.38
C TYR A 19 1.29 10.54 21.62
N LEU A 20 0.00 10.81 21.43
CA LEU A 20 -0.45 12.07 20.84
C LEU A 20 -0.17 13.27 21.76
N ALA A 21 -0.32 13.09 23.08
CA ALA A 21 0.01 14.10 24.08
C ALA A 21 1.54 14.33 24.21
N GLU A 22 2.36 13.31 23.93
CA GLU A 22 3.82 13.43 23.84
C GLU A 22 4.26 14.28 22.64
N ASP A 23 3.66 14.07 21.46
CA ASP A 23 4.01 14.77 20.21
C ASP A 23 3.46 16.22 20.18
N VAL A 24 2.30 16.48 20.79
CA VAL A 24 1.68 17.81 20.90
C VAL A 24 1.33 18.19 22.36
N PRO A 25 2.33 18.49 23.21
CA PRO A 25 2.11 18.84 24.62
C PRO A 25 1.66 20.30 24.83
N SER A 26 1.55 21.13 23.77
CA SER A 26 1.19 22.55 23.87
C SER A 26 0.41 23.08 22.67
N PHE A 27 1.09 23.59 21.64
CA PHE A 27 0.47 24.20 20.45
C PHE A 27 0.96 23.54 19.16
N ASP A 28 0.01 23.20 18.28
CA ASP A 28 0.31 22.81 16.90
C ASP A 28 0.24 24.02 15.96
N TYR A 29 1.40 24.63 15.70
CA TYR A 29 1.54 25.71 14.73
C TYR A 29 1.41 25.23 13.28
N GLY A 30 1.72 23.96 12.99
CA GLY A 30 1.60 23.38 11.65
C GLY A 30 0.13 23.26 11.24
N GLY A 31 -0.68 22.70 12.13
CA GLY A 31 -2.14 22.63 12.00
C GLY A 31 -2.80 23.99 11.84
N TYR A 32 -2.32 25.03 12.53
CA TYR A 32 -2.81 26.40 12.33
C TYR A 32 -2.56 26.90 10.89
N VAL A 33 -1.41 26.58 10.29
CA VAL A 33 -1.04 27.03 8.94
C VAL A 33 -1.87 26.34 7.86
N VAL A 34 -2.22 25.06 8.03
CA VAL A 34 -2.96 24.28 7.01
C VAL A 34 -4.49 24.33 7.15
N GLY A 35 -5.01 24.77 8.29
CA GLY A 35 -6.45 24.98 8.49
C GLY A 35 -7.29 23.70 8.65
N GLU A 36 -8.60 23.87 8.47
CA GLU A 36 -9.62 22.85 8.73
C GLU A 36 -10.17 22.16 7.47
N ASP A 37 -9.71 22.52 6.28
CA ASP A 37 -10.25 22.00 5.01
C ASP A 37 -10.16 20.47 4.95
N GLU A 38 -11.24 19.83 4.47
CA GLU A 38 -11.30 18.38 4.33
C GLU A 38 -10.33 17.90 3.24
N GLN A 39 -9.44 16.98 3.61
CA GLN A 39 -8.38 16.48 2.75
C GLN A 39 -8.35 14.94 2.72
N VAL A 40 -7.67 14.41 1.71
CA VAL A 40 -7.35 12.98 1.61
C VAL A 40 -5.84 12.82 1.58
N ALA A 41 -5.28 12.02 2.49
CA ALA A 41 -3.88 11.66 2.46
C ALA A 41 -3.69 10.17 2.20
N ILE A 42 -2.74 9.83 1.34
CA ILE A 42 -2.43 8.46 0.94
C ILE A 42 -1.22 7.98 1.73
N LEU A 43 -1.38 6.85 2.42
CA LEU A 43 -0.31 6.11 3.06
C LEU A 43 0.36 5.19 2.03
N TYR A 44 1.65 5.38 1.84
CA TYR A 44 2.46 4.61 0.92
C TYR A 44 3.56 3.84 1.64
N CYS A 45 3.78 2.59 1.25
CA CYS A 45 5.00 1.84 1.53
C CYS A 45 6.02 2.06 0.39
N LYS A 46 7.31 2.13 0.73
CA LYS A 46 8.41 2.25 -0.27
C LYS A 46 9.51 1.20 -0.10
N ALA A 47 9.32 0.27 0.82
CA ALA A 47 10.28 -0.77 1.15
C ALA A 47 9.56 -2.12 1.26
N GLU A 48 10.33 -3.21 1.27
CA GLU A 48 9.81 -4.50 1.65
C GLU A 48 9.30 -4.48 3.11
N GLY A 49 8.16 -5.12 3.37
CA GLY A 49 7.50 -5.09 4.66
C GLY A 49 6.38 -6.10 4.80
N VAL A 50 5.90 -6.29 6.02
CA VAL A 50 4.62 -6.97 6.30
C VAL A 50 3.73 -5.96 6.99
N VAL A 51 2.52 -5.73 6.47
CA VAL A 51 1.58 -4.77 7.04
C VAL A 51 1.26 -5.18 8.48
N ALA A 52 1.67 -4.41 9.47
CA ALA A 52 1.32 -4.64 10.87
C ALA A 52 1.20 -3.33 11.65
N GLY A 53 0.23 -3.30 12.56
CA GLY A 53 -0.05 -2.15 13.42
C GLY A 53 -1.30 -1.37 13.00
N VAL A 54 -2.12 -1.94 12.11
CA VAL A 54 -3.41 -1.39 11.64
C VAL A 54 -4.28 -0.86 12.78
N PRO A 55 -4.59 -1.62 13.86
CA PRO A 55 -5.48 -1.12 14.92
C PRO A 55 -4.90 0.05 15.72
N PHE A 56 -3.58 0.25 15.72
CA PHE A 56 -2.95 1.41 16.37
C PHE A 56 -2.96 2.63 15.46
N PHE A 57 -2.68 2.44 14.16
CA PHE A 57 -2.77 3.49 13.14
C PHE A 57 -4.21 4.02 13.01
N ASP A 58 -5.20 3.12 12.98
CA ASP A 58 -6.62 3.47 12.96
C ASP A 58 -7.03 4.26 14.21
N GLU A 59 -6.55 3.87 15.39
CA GLU A 59 -6.90 4.54 16.65
C GLU A 59 -6.27 5.94 16.77
N VAL A 60 -5.06 6.17 16.23
CA VAL A 60 -4.49 7.54 16.12
C VAL A 60 -5.44 8.45 15.36
N PHE A 61 -5.79 8.08 14.13
CA PHE A 61 -6.63 8.93 13.28
C PHE A 61 -8.06 9.04 13.81
N LYS A 62 -8.59 7.98 14.42
CA LYS A 62 -9.92 7.99 15.05
C LYS A 62 -10.02 8.99 16.21
N GLN A 63 -8.99 9.09 17.07
CA GLN A 63 -8.98 10.08 18.15
C GLN A 63 -8.92 11.53 17.62
N LEU A 64 -8.41 11.71 16.40
CA LEU A 64 -8.36 12.98 15.67
C LEU A 64 -9.57 13.20 14.74
N ASN A 65 -10.65 12.40 14.89
CA ASN A 65 -11.86 12.44 14.05
C ASN A 65 -11.61 12.20 12.54
N CYS A 66 -10.46 11.63 12.19
CA CYS A 66 -10.15 11.18 10.84
C CYS A 66 -10.61 9.72 10.62
N ARG A 67 -10.79 9.35 9.35
CA ARG A 67 -11.28 8.03 8.91
C ARG A 67 -10.24 7.37 8.01
N VAL A 68 -9.93 6.10 8.26
CA VAL A 68 -8.95 5.33 7.48
C VAL A 68 -9.67 4.31 6.59
N GLU A 69 -9.24 4.18 5.33
CA GLU A 69 -9.59 3.10 4.41
C GLU A 69 -8.32 2.34 4.00
N TRP A 70 -8.31 1.02 4.16
CA TRP A 70 -7.15 0.18 3.81
C TRP A 70 -7.30 -0.46 2.43
N ALA A 71 -6.24 -0.38 1.62
CA ALA A 71 -6.13 -1.03 0.31
C ALA A 71 -5.50 -2.44 0.40
N CYS A 72 -4.89 -2.78 1.54
CA CYS A 72 -4.32 -4.08 1.87
C CYS A 72 -4.93 -4.67 3.16
N ARG A 73 -4.58 -5.90 3.51
CA ARG A 73 -4.95 -6.54 4.78
C ARG A 73 -3.75 -6.58 5.72
N GLU A 74 -4.02 -6.60 7.02
CA GLU A 74 -2.97 -6.83 8.00
C GLU A 74 -2.38 -8.24 7.85
N GLY A 75 -1.05 -8.33 7.85
CA GLY A 75 -0.29 -9.55 7.59
C GLY A 75 0.08 -9.79 6.11
N ASP A 76 -0.40 -8.96 5.18
CA ASP A 76 0.00 -8.99 3.76
C ASP A 76 1.49 -8.60 3.61
N TRP A 77 2.18 -9.24 2.66
CA TRP A 77 3.56 -8.91 2.29
C TRP A 77 3.56 -7.78 1.24
N LEU A 78 4.33 -6.74 1.52
CA LEU A 78 4.56 -5.60 0.63
C LEU A 78 5.90 -5.78 -0.08
N LYS A 79 5.89 -5.70 -1.41
CA LYS A 79 7.10 -5.87 -2.22
C LYS A 79 7.88 -4.56 -2.33
N PRO A 80 9.20 -4.61 -2.54
CA PRO A 80 10.04 -3.43 -2.78
C PRO A 80 9.87 -2.81 -4.18
N ASP A 81 8.87 -3.23 -4.97
CA ASP A 81 8.65 -2.85 -6.38
C ASP A 81 8.04 -1.44 -6.51
N GLY A 82 8.66 -0.45 -5.88
CA GLY A 82 8.28 0.95 -5.90
C GLY A 82 7.37 1.40 -4.74
N LYS A 83 6.63 2.48 -4.99
CA LYS A 83 5.80 3.18 -3.99
C LYS A 83 4.37 2.61 -4.02
N GLN A 84 4.08 1.62 -3.16
CA GLN A 84 2.77 0.98 -3.09
C GLN A 84 1.81 1.75 -2.16
N GLU A 85 0.63 2.10 -2.67
CA GLU A 85 -0.48 2.61 -1.85
C GLU A 85 -1.07 1.49 -0.97
N ILE A 86 -1.20 1.76 0.34
CA ILE A 86 -1.69 0.76 1.31
C ILE A 86 -2.89 1.23 2.13
N ALA A 87 -3.08 2.55 2.30
CA ALA A 87 -4.27 3.11 2.94
C ALA A 87 -4.52 4.57 2.50
N ARG A 88 -5.72 5.07 2.81
CA ARG A 88 -6.13 6.48 2.68
C ARG A 88 -6.69 6.97 4.00
N VAL A 89 -6.33 8.19 4.38
CA VAL A 89 -6.83 8.91 5.56
C VAL A 89 -7.65 10.09 5.08
N TYR A 90 -8.85 10.25 5.64
CA TYR A 90 -9.82 11.29 5.32
C TYR A 90 -10.09 12.15 6.57
N GLY A 91 -10.15 13.47 6.41
CA GLY A 91 -10.47 14.41 7.48
C GLY A 91 -9.83 15.79 7.26
N CYS A 92 -10.08 16.72 8.18
CA CYS A 92 -9.48 18.06 8.18
C CYS A 92 -7.94 18.01 8.08
N ALA A 93 -7.35 18.86 7.23
CA ALA A 93 -5.92 18.91 6.94
C ALA A 93 -5.03 18.90 8.20
N ARG A 94 -5.32 19.77 9.17
CA ARG A 94 -4.57 19.83 10.43
C ARG A 94 -4.61 18.51 11.22
N ASN A 95 -5.74 17.81 11.24
CA ASN A 95 -5.91 16.58 12.03
C ASN A 95 -5.15 15.42 11.38
N ILE A 96 -5.12 15.38 10.05
CA ILE A 96 -4.29 14.42 9.29
C ILE A 96 -2.80 14.64 9.59
N LEU A 97 -2.32 15.90 9.52
CA LEU A 97 -0.90 16.20 9.72
C LEU A 97 -0.47 16.05 11.19
N LEU A 98 -1.33 16.41 12.15
CA LEU A 98 -1.08 16.22 13.58
C LEU A 98 -0.92 14.72 13.91
N GLY A 99 -1.70 13.85 13.29
CA GLY A 99 -1.59 12.39 13.47
C GLY A 99 -0.45 11.73 12.67
N GLU A 100 0.12 12.40 11.66
CA GLU A 100 1.05 11.79 10.70
C GLU A 100 2.23 11.13 11.41
N ARG A 101 2.97 11.89 12.23
CA ARG A 101 4.25 11.45 12.75
C ARG A 101 4.09 10.29 13.72
N THR A 102 3.14 10.41 14.64
CA THR A 102 2.77 9.36 15.60
C THR A 102 2.34 8.08 14.87
N ALA A 103 1.43 8.17 13.90
CA ALA A 103 0.92 7.02 13.16
C ALA A 103 1.99 6.32 12.30
N LEU A 104 2.82 7.09 11.59
CA LEU A 104 3.95 6.56 10.81
C LEU A 104 4.97 5.87 11.71
N ASN A 105 5.41 6.50 12.80
CA ASN A 105 6.38 5.90 13.73
C ASN A 105 5.88 4.54 14.26
N ILE A 106 4.58 4.43 14.56
CA ILE A 106 3.95 3.20 15.05
C ILE A 106 3.96 2.09 13.99
N ILE A 107 3.40 2.36 12.80
CA ILE A 107 3.24 1.33 11.76
C ILE A 107 4.60 0.91 11.17
N SER A 108 5.53 1.83 10.98
CA SER A 108 6.90 1.56 10.50
C SER A 108 7.65 0.60 11.43
N ARG A 109 7.53 0.80 12.75
CA ARG A 109 8.17 -0.04 13.77
C ARG A 109 7.49 -1.40 13.91
N CYS A 110 6.16 -1.45 13.91
CA CYS A 110 5.38 -2.69 14.01
C CYS A 110 5.57 -3.59 12.77
N SER A 111 5.50 -3.00 11.58
CA SER A 111 5.69 -3.70 10.30
C SER A 111 7.10 -4.25 10.11
N GLY A 112 8.13 -3.54 10.60
CA GLY A 112 9.52 -4.05 10.59
C GLY A 112 9.70 -5.31 11.44
N ILE A 113 9.08 -5.33 12.63
CA ILE A 113 9.06 -6.51 13.50
C ILE A 113 8.26 -7.65 12.87
N ALA A 114 7.11 -7.35 12.26
CA ALA A 114 6.31 -8.36 11.56
C ALA A 114 7.03 -8.96 10.36
N LEU A 115 7.79 -8.16 9.60
CA LEU A 115 8.66 -8.66 8.52
C LEU A 115 9.74 -9.61 9.08
N ARG A 116 10.49 -9.19 10.10
CA ARG A 116 11.53 -10.03 10.73
C ARG A 116 10.94 -11.34 11.27
N ALA A 117 9.79 -11.28 11.92
CA ALA A 117 9.10 -12.47 12.43
C ALA A 117 8.61 -13.38 11.29
N ARG A 118 8.07 -12.83 10.20
CA ARG A 118 7.66 -13.61 9.02
C ARG A 118 8.84 -14.31 8.35
N MET A 119 9.96 -13.60 8.12
CA MET A 119 11.19 -14.20 7.56
C MET A 119 11.66 -15.41 8.38
N VAL A 120 11.65 -15.29 9.71
CA VAL A 120 11.99 -16.39 10.63
C VAL A 120 10.95 -17.52 10.57
N SER A 121 9.65 -17.21 10.52
CA SER A 121 8.56 -18.19 10.38
C SER A 121 8.66 -18.98 9.07
N ASP A 122 9.06 -18.34 7.97
CA ASP A 122 9.21 -19.00 6.68
C ASP A 122 10.51 -19.81 6.58
N LEU A 123 11.60 -19.35 7.21
CA LEU A 123 12.82 -20.14 7.41
C LEU A 123 12.56 -21.39 8.27
N GLN A 124 11.77 -21.27 9.34
CA GLN A 124 11.31 -22.40 10.16
C GLN A 124 10.60 -23.45 9.29
N LYS A 125 9.60 -23.04 8.49
CA LYS A 125 8.85 -23.94 7.60
C LYS A 125 9.77 -24.61 6.58
N ALA A 126 10.65 -23.83 5.94
CA ALA A 126 11.59 -24.31 4.93
C ALA A 126 12.61 -25.32 5.49
N LYS A 127 12.96 -25.24 6.78
CA LYS A 127 13.82 -26.20 7.49
C LYS A 127 13.04 -27.32 8.20
N GLY A 128 11.71 -27.30 8.15
CA GLY A 128 10.84 -28.32 8.76
C GLY A 128 10.77 -28.31 10.29
N PHE A 129 11.33 -27.30 10.97
CA PHE A 129 11.41 -27.25 12.44
C PHE A 129 10.01 -27.15 13.08
N LYS A 130 9.75 -28.05 14.04
CA LYS A 130 8.43 -28.26 14.64
C LYS A 130 8.19 -27.52 15.96
N GLY A 131 9.26 -27.07 16.63
CA GLY A 131 9.15 -26.27 17.84
C GLY A 131 8.59 -24.88 17.57
N VAL A 132 8.35 -24.12 18.65
CA VAL A 132 7.88 -22.74 18.59
C VAL A 132 9.07 -21.80 18.51
N ILE A 133 9.04 -20.80 17.62
CA ILE A 133 9.99 -19.67 17.70
C ILE A 133 9.28 -18.48 18.33
N ALA A 134 9.91 -17.90 19.36
CA ALA A 134 9.32 -16.90 20.22
C ALA A 134 10.17 -15.62 20.32
N ALA A 135 9.52 -14.48 20.50
CA ALA A 135 10.17 -13.22 20.88
C ALA A 135 10.53 -13.20 22.38
N THR A 136 11.04 -12.07 22.89
CA THR A 136 11.44 -11.96 24.31
C THR A 136 10.84 -10.73 24.98
N ARG A 137 11.06 -10.54 26.29
CA ARG A 137 10.74 -9.29 27.00
C ARG A 137 11.76 -8.15 26.77
N LYS A 138 12.80 -8.37 25.95
CA LYS A 138 13.74 -7.33 25.50
C LYS A 138 13.09 -6.47 24.41
N THR A 139 12.21 -5.60 24.87
CA THR A 139 11.35 -4.71 24.07
C THR A 139 11.59 -3.26 24.48
N THR A 140 11.31 -2.31 23.58
CA THR A 140 11.38 -0.88 23.90
C THR A 140 10.45 -0.55 25.09
N PRO A 141 10.90 0.20 26.11
CA PRO A 141 10.04 0.68 27.19
C PRO A 141 8.86 1.50 26.64
N GLY A 142 7.68 1.38 27.26
CA GLY A 142 6.41 1.94 26.73
C GLY A 142 5.86 1.16 25.54
N PHE A 143 6.67 0.89 24.52
CA PHE A 143 6.23 0.40 23.21
C PHE A 143 5.93 -1.12 23.12
N ARG A 144 6.10 -1.88 24.21
CA ARG A 144 6.03 -3.36 24.22
C ARG A 144 4.78 -3.94 23.53
N LEU A 145 3.60 -3.35 23.74
CA LEU A 145 2.35 -3.88 23.19
C LEU A 145 2.38 -3.92 21.66
N VAL A 146 2.86 -2.85 21.03
CA VAL A 146 2.97 -2.74 19.56
C VAL A 146 4.05 -3.68 19.03
N GLU A 147 5.20 -3.79 19.71
CA GLU A 147 6.27 -4.71 19.29
C GLU A 147 5.79 -6.16 19.32
N LYS A 148 5.15 -6.59 20.42
CA LYS A 148 4.59 -7.95 20.55
C LYS A 148 3.47 -8.22 19.55
N TYR A 149 2.64 -7.21 19.24
CA TYR A 149 1.62 -7.32 18.20
C TYR A 149 2.23 -7.61 16.83
N GLY A 150 3.32 -6.93 16.47
CA GLY A 150 4.06 -7.21 15.23
C GLY A 150 4.56 -8.65 15.13
N VAL A 151 5.03 -9.22 16.25
CA VAL A 151 5.45 -10.64 16.32
C VAL A 151 4.30 -11.60 15.97
N LEU A 152 3.09 -11.37 16.51
CA LEU A 152 1.90 -12.17 16.22
C LEU A 152 1.49 -12.09 14.74
N VAL A 153 1.47 -10.88 14.17
CA VAL A 153 1.13 -10.67 12.75
C VAL A 153 2.15 -11.35 11.83
N GLY A 154 3.44 -11.27 12.18
CA GLY A 154 4.53 -12.00 11.54
C GLY A 154 4.47 -13.53 11.70
N GLY A 155 3.61 -14.04 12.60
CA GLY A 155 3.33 -15.46 12.76
C GLY A 155 4.32 -16.21 13.66
N LEU A 156 4.84 -15.54 14.68
CA LEU A 156 5.65 -16.12 15.75
C LEU A 156 4.98 -15.95 17.13
N ASP A 157 5.44 -16.70 18.11
CA ASP A 157 4.93 -16.59 19.48
C ASP A 157 5.49 -15.34 20.18
N THR A 158 4.66 -14.67 20.98
CA THR A 158 5.12 -13.49 21.73
C THR A 158 6.09 -13.82 22.84
N HIS A 159 6.14 -15.06 23.32
CA HIS A 159 6.51 -15.42 24.70
C HIS A 159 5.62 -14.68 25.72
N ARG A 160 5.95 -14.77 27.01
CA ARG A 160 5.23 -14.02 28.06
C ARG A 160 5.30 -12.50 27.81
N MET A 161 4.19 -11.82 28.06
CA MET A 161 4.08 -10.37 27.86
C MET A 161 4.82 -9.60 28.95
N ASP A 162 4.75 -10.07 30.20
CA ASP A 162 5.23 -9.36 31.38
C ASP A 162 5.69 -10.35 32.48
N LEU A 163 5.79 -9.88 33.73
CA LEU A 163 6.19 -10.70 34.88
C LEU A 163 5.03 -11.48 35.51
N SER A 164 3.78 -11.13 35.20
CA SER A 164 2.56 -11.76 35.73
C SER A 164 2.06 -12.92 34.86
N SER A 165 2.39 -12.92 33.57
CA SER A 165 1.89 -13.93 32.62
C SER A 165 2.56 -15.32 32.75
N MET A 166 3.79 -15.39 33.25
CA MET A 166 4.50 -16.65 33.53
C MET A 166 5.70 -16.43 34.47
N VAL A 167 5.94 -17.36 35.40
CA VAL A 167 7.13 -17.34 36.25
C VAL A 167 8.35 -17.80 35.44
N MET A 168 9.43 -17.04 35.50
CA MET A 168 10.73 -17.40 34.93
C MET A 168 11.80 -17.15 35.99
N LEU A 169 12.43 -18.21 36.45
CA LEU A 169 13.48 -18.20 37.46
C LEU A 169 14.82 -18.14 36.74
N LYS A 170 15.52 -17.01 36.89
CA LYS A 170 16.87 -16.77 36.38
C LYS A 170 17.94 -17.02 37.44
N ASP A 171 19.20 -17.13 37.02
CA ASP A 171 20.42 -17.11 37.85
C ASP A 171 20.29 -16.38 39.21
N ASN A 172 19.92 -15.10 39.19
CA ASN A 172 19.81 -14.22 40.35
C ASN A 172 18.71 -14.68 41.35
N HIS A 173 17.65 -15.32 40.88
CA HIS A 173 16.57 -15.88 41.72
C HIS A 173 17.02 -17.18 42.38
N ILE A 174 17.80 -18.00 41.67
CA ILE A 174 18.38 -19.25 42.16
C ILE A 174 19.39 -18.93 43.26
N TRP A 175 20.32 -18.00 43.02
CA TRP A 175 21.28 -17.53 44.02
C TRP A 175 20.61 -16.94 45.26
N SER A 176 19.55 -16.14 45.09
CA SER A 176 18.81 -15.52 46.20
C SER A 176 18.00 -16.52 47.05
N SER A 177 17.61 -17.66 46.48
CA SER A 177 16.81 -18.69 47.17
C SER A 177 17.67 -19.82 47.75
N GLY A 178 18.83 -20.09 47.17
CA GLY A 178 19.86 -21.03 47.62
C GLY A 178 19.89 -22.36 46.87
N SER A 179 18.87 -22.70 46.09
CA SER A 179 18.88 -23.83 45.13
C SER A 179 17.72 -23.75 44.14
N ILE A 180 17.85 -24.41 42.98
CA ILE A 180 16.79 -24.46 41.96
C ILE A 180 15.53 -25.12 42.53
N THR A 181 15.67 -26.24 43.24
CA THR A 181 14.56 -26.96 43.87
C THR A 181 13.72 -26.05 44.76
N LYS A 182 14.38 -25.25 45.61
CA LYS A 182 13.70 -24.33 46.53
C LYS A 182 13.08 -23.14 45.79
N ALA A 183 13.73 -22.64 44.74
CA ALA A 183 13.17 -21.59 43.88
C ALA A 183 11.85 -22.05 43.22
N VAL A 184 11.84 -23.25 42.62
CA VAL A 184 10.68 -23.84 41.96
C VAL A 184 9.55 -24.16 42.95
N GLN A 185 9.86 -24.73 44.12
CA GLN A 185 8.88 -24.99 45.18
C GLN A 185 8.22 -23.70 45.69
N ASN A 186 9.03 -22.66 45.96
CA ASN A 186 8.52 -21.35 46.38
C ASN A 186 7.61 -20.74 45.30
N ALA A 187 8.04 -20.74 44.04
CA ALA A 187 7.23 -20.28 42.91
C ALA A 187 5.90 -21.04 42.81
N ARG A 188 5.94 -22.39 42.88
CA ARG A 188 4.74 -23.23 42.79
C ARG A 188 3.76 -22.97 43.93
N SER A 189 4.24 -22.65 45.13
CA SER A 189 3.38 -22.34 46.29
C SER A 189 2.52 -21.08 46.11
N VAL A 190 2.95 -20.12 45.28
CA VAL A 190 2.21 -18.87 45.01
C VAL A 190 1.53 -18.85 43.64
N CYS A 191 2.08 -19.55 42.64
CA CYS A 191 1.56 -19.55 41.27
C CYS A 191 0.54 -20.69 41.01
N GLY A 192 0.54 -21.71 41.88
CA GLY A 192 -0.38 -22.85 41.80
C GLY A 192 -0.27 -23.63 40.50
N PHE A 193 -1.43 -24.12 40.02
CA PHE A 193 -1.55 -24.85 38.76
C PHE A 193 -1.75 -23.95 37.53
N ALA A 194 -2.06 -22.67 37.73
CA ALA A 194 -2.54 -21.78 36.67
C ALA A 194 -1.42 -21.14 35.85
N LEU A 195 -0.24 -20.92 36.45
CA LEU A 195 0.93 -20.36 35.80
C LEU A 195 2.02 -21.42 35.61
N LYS A 196 2.65 -21.40 34.44
CA LYS A 196 3.87 -22.16 34.18
C LYS A 196 5.07 -21.58 34.94
N ILE A 197 6.02 -22.46 35.28
CA ILE A 197 7.32 -22.14 35.84
C ILE A 197 8.39 -22.54 34.83
N GLU A 198 9.14 -21.55 34.37
CA GLU A 198 10.33 -21.70 33.56
C GLU A 198 11.59 -21.50 34.42
N VAL A 199 12.65 -22.27 34.16
CA VAL A 199 13.95 -22.13 34.84
C VAL A 199 15.07 -22.01 33.82
N GLU A 200 15.86 -20.95 33.93
CA GLU A 200 17.09 -20.75 33.17
C GLU A 200 18.23 -21.57 33.79
N CYS A 201 18.84 -22.42 32.97
CA CYS A 201 19.82 -23.43 33.36
C CYS A 201 21.10 -23.27 32.51
N GLN A 202 22.26 -23.31 33.16
CA GLN A 202 23.58 -23.21 32.55
C GLN A 202 24.23 -24.58 32.31
N SER A 203 23.65 -25.67 32.84
CA SER A 203 24.12 -27.05 32.61
C SER A 203 22.97 -28.07 32.54
N GLU A 204 23.29 -29.29 32.10
CA GLU A 204 22.34 -30.41 32.09
C GLU A 204 21.92 -30.85 33.50
N GLU A 205 22.79 -30.69 34.49
CA GLU A 205 22.52 -31.00 35.90
C GLU A 205 21.52 -30.01 36.51
N GLU A 206 21.64 -28.72 36.18
CA GLU A 206 20.67 -27.70 36.59
C GLU A 206 19.29 -27.94 35.95
N ALA A 207 19.26 -28.33 34.68
CA ALA A 207 18.03 -28.72 33.99
C ALA A 207 17.40 -29.98 34.62
N ASP A 208 18.20 -30.99 34.96
CA ASP A 208 17.72 -32.17 35.70
C ASP A 208 17.18 -31.78 37.10
N GLU A 209 17.80 -30.84 37.84
CA GLU A 209 17.25 -30.35 39.11
C GLU A 209 15.90 -29.64 38.91
N ALA A 210 15.80 -28.76 37.91
CA ALA A 210 14.56 -28.04 37.58
C ALA A 210 13.40 -28.99 37.21
N ILE A 211 13.65 -29.98 36.37
CA ILE A 211 12.65 -31.00 35.96
C ILE A 211 12.30 -31.91 37.15
N ALA A 212 13.25 -32.24 38.02
CA ALA A 212 12.99 -32.98 39.25
C ALA A 212 12.03 -32.21 40.18
N ALA A 213 12.26 -30.90 40.32
CA ALA A 213 11.49 -30.00 41.17
C ALA A 213 10.10 -29.60 40.62
N GLY A 214 9.83 -29.87 39.34
CA GLY A 214 8.52 -29.60 38.72
C GLY A 214 8.42 -28.27 37.98
N ALA A 215 9.51 -27.82 37.36
CA ALA A 215 9.46 -26.81 36.30
C ALA A 215 8.71 -27.34 35.07
N ASP A 216 7.93 -26.47 34.41
CA ASP A 216 7.20 -26.78 33.18
C ASP A 216 8.07 -26.58 31.93
N ILE A 217 9.08 -25.70 32.03
CA ILE A 217 10.03 -25.34 30.97
C ILE A 217 11.43 -25.22 31.57
N VAL A 218 12.43 -25.76 30.88
CA VAL A 218 13.86 -25.49 31.15
C VAL A 218 14.47 -24.75 29.97
N MET A 219 15.06 -23.58 30.22
CA MET A 219 15.78 -22.79 29.24
C MET A 219 17.28 -23.09 29.34
N LEU A 220 17.86 -23.63 28.28
CA LEU A 220 19.30 -23.81 28.14
C LEU A 220 19.91 -22.53 27.54
N ASP A 221 20.53 -21.71 28.39
CA ASP A 221 21.04 -20.38 28.02
C ASP A 221 22.49 -20.43 27.51
N ASN A 222 22.76 -19.75 26.39
CA ASN A 222 24.07 -19.61 25.75
C ASN A 222 24.80 -20.91 25.35
N PHE A 223 24.09 -22.02 25.19
CA PHE A 223 24.65 -23.23 24.57
C PHE A 223 24.98 -23.00 23.09
N THR A 224 26.05 -23.61 22.57
CA THR A 224 26.32 -23.62 21.12
C THR A 224 25.32 -24.49 20.38
N GLY A 225 25.10 -24.25 19.08
CA GLY A 225 24.12 -25.02 18.29
C GLY A 225 24.33 -26.55 18.28
N GLU A 226 25.56 -27.05 18.43
CA GLU A 226 25.84 -28.50 18.56
C GLU A 226 25.75 -29.00 20.00
N GLY A 227 26.24 -28.20 20.96
CA GLY A 227 26.15 -28.52 22.39
C GLY A 227 24.69 -28.59 22.86
N LEU A 228 23.87 -27.65 22.42
CA LEU A 228 22.44 -27.59 22.70
C LEU A 228 21.70 -28.85 22.20
N LYS A 229 22.00 -29.31 20.99
CA LYS A 229 21.36 -30.51 20.41
C LYS A 229 21.70 -31.75 21.21
N SER A 230 22.98 -31.89 21.56
CA SER A 230 23.47 -32.97 22.40
C SER A 230 22.79 -32.97 23.78
N ALA A 231 22.74 -31.79 24.43
CA ALA A 231 22.13 -31.62 25.74
C ALA A 231 20.61 -31.83 25.73
N ALA A 232 19.89 -31.23 24.78
CA ALA A 232 18.44 -31.37 24.66
C ALA A 232 18.02 -32.84 24.46
N LYS A 233 18.69 -33.54 23.54
CA LYS A 233 18.48 -34.97 23.33
C LYS A 233 18.80 -35.80 24.58
N SER A 234 19.96 -35.56 25.19
CA SER A 234 20.41 -36.21 26.42
C SER A 234 19.37 -36.07 27.55
N ILE A 235 18.87 -34.86 27.79
CA ILE A 235 17.81 -34.56 28.76
C ILE A 235 16.50 -35.29 28.40
N LYS A 236 16.01 -35.20 27.15
CA LYS A 236 14.77 -35.86 26.71
C LYS A 236 14.86 -37.38 26.89
N GLU A 237 15.95 -38.02 26.46
CA GLU A 237 16.17 -39.46 26.62
C GLU A 237 16.24 -39.87 28.11
N ARG A 238 17.00 -39.15 28.94
CA ARG A 238 17.11 -39.42 30.40
C ARG A 238 15.76 -39.36 31.11
N TRP A 239 14.92 -38.38 30.79
CA TRP A 239 13.63 -38.20 31.48
C TRP A 239 12.50 -39.06 30.92
N ALA A 240 12.52 -39.37 29.61
CA ALA A 240 11.64 -40.37 29.03
C ALA A 240 11.86 -41.76 29.65
N ALA A 241 13.12 -42.16 29.89
CA ALA A 241 13.46 -43.39 30.60
C ALA A 241 12.96 -43.42 32.06
N LYS A 242 12.74 -42.25 32.68
CA LYS A 242 12.13 -42.09 34.02
C LYS A 242 10.60 -41.92 33.97
N GLY A 243 9.97 -42.01 32.79
CA GLY A 243 8.53 -41.83 32.60
C GLY A 243 8.01 -40.39 32.82
N LYS A 244 8.89 -39.38 32.79
CA LYS A 244 8.51 -37.97 32.90
C LYS A 244 8.76 -37.25 31.58
N ASN A 245 7.68 -37.00 30.84
CA ASN A 245 7.74 -36.45 29.48
C ASN A 245 7.11 -35.04 29.40
N HIS A 246 6.69 -34.47 30.53
CA HIS A 246 5.83 -33.29 30.63
C HIS A 246 6.61 -32.01 30.93
N PHE A 247 7.64 -31.72 30.14
CA PHE A 247 8.40 -30.47 30.21
C PHE A 247 8.86 -30.04 28.82
N LEU A 248 9.03 -28.73 28.62
CA LEU A 248 9.57 -28.15 27.40
C LEU A 248 11.04 -27.76 27.59
N ILE A 249 11.83 -27.89 26.53
CA ILE A 249 13.19 -27.34 26.43
C ILE A 249 13.13 -26.09 25.56
N GLU A 250 13.47 -24.95 26.17
CA GLU A 250 13.68 -23.67 25.50
C GLU A 250 15.18 -23.43 25.29
N SER A 251 15.55 -22.73 24.22
CA SER A 251 16.90 -22.20 24.02
C SER A 251 16.88 -20.70 23.77
N SER A 252 17.82 -20.00 24.41
CA SER A 252 18.04 -18.56 24.24
C SER A 252 19.54 -18.24 24.30
N GLY A 253 19.88 -16.96 24.04
CA GLY A 253 21.25 -16.45 24.07
C GLY A 253 21.86 -16.31 22.67
N GLY A 254 22.18 -15.08 22.25
CA GLY A 254 22.94 -14.78 21.03
C GLY A 254 22.28 -15.11 19.67
N ILE A 255 21.09 -15.71 19.64
CA ILE A 255 20.48 -16.24 18.41
C ILE A 255 19.98 -15.12 17.47
N THR A 256 20.44 -15.15 16.21
CA THR A 256 20.07 -14.20 15.15
C THR A 256 19.31 -14.90 14.02
N TYR A 257 18.76 -14.14 13.05
CA TYR A 257 18.08 -14.73 11.88
C TYR A 257 19.04 -15.62 11.07
N GLU A 258 20.29 -15.18 10.95
CA GLU A 258 21.36 -15.84 10.21
C GLU A 258 21.82 -17.13 10.89
N THR A 259 21.79 -17.19 12.23
CA THR A 259 22.26 -18.36 13.00
C THR A 259 21.14 -19.32 13.42
N CYS A 260 19.88 -18.89 13.51
CA CYS A 260 18.78 -19.67 14.13
C CYS A 260 18.57 -21.05 13.51
N ALA A 261 18.75 -21.21 12.20
CA ALA A 261 18.63 -22.50 11.53
C ALA A 261 19.66 -23.55 12.02
N GLY A 262 20.80 -23.09 12.55
CA GLY A 262 21.79 -23.96 13.19
C GLY A 262 21.30 -24.58 14.51
N TYR A 263 20.34 -23.95 15.18
CA TYR A 263 19.76 -24.39 16.46
C TYR A 263 18.56 -25.32 16.29
N PHE A 264 17.95 -25.41 15.11
CA PHE A 264 16.79 -26.27 14.87
C PHE A 264 17.13 -27.76 15.12
N CYS A 265 16.29 -28.43 15.92
CA CYS A 265 16.40 -29.83 16.34
C CYS A 265 15.03 -30.35 16.79
N GLU A 266 14.79 -31.66 16.73
CA GLU A 266 13.50 -32.25 17.15
C GLU A 266 13.35 -32.29 18.68
N ASP A 267 14.46 -32.28 19.42
CA ASP A 267 14.49 -32.30 20.89
C ASP A 267 14.28 -30.92 21.56
N ILE A 268 14.20 -29.84 20.78
CA ILE A 268 14.00 -28.45 21.26
C ILE A 268 12.58 -28.00 20.96
N ASP A 269 11.82 -27.68 22.00
CA ASP A 269 10.41 -27.30 21.88
C ASP A 269 10.24 -25.79 21.62
N VAL A 270 11.14 -24.94 22.13
CA VAL A 270 11.06 -23.47 21.99
C VAL A 270 12.43 -22.86 21.64
N LEU A 271 12.45 -21.90 20.72
CA LEU A 271 13.63 -21.10 20.37
C LEU A 271 13.33 -19.61 20.55
N SER A 272 13.98 -18.95 21.51
CA SER A 272 13.68 -17.57 21.91
C SER A 272 14.73 -16.58 21.42
N MET A 273 14.30 -15.63 20.58
CA MET A 273 15.18 -14.71 19.86
C MET A 273 14.85 -13.24 20.17
N SER A 274 15.73 -12.54 20.89
CA SER A 274 15.56 -11.09 21.12
C SER A 274 15.78 -10.24 19.87
N THR A 275 16.43 -10.79 18.85
CA THR A 275 16.65 -10.17 17.53
C THR A 275 15.39 -10.06 16.67
N ILE A 276 14.25 -10.61 17.14
CA ILE A 276 12.92 -10.36 16.55
C ILE A 276 12.40 -8.96 16.92
N THR A 277 12.81 -8.40 18.07
CA THR A 277 12.37 -7.07 18.52
C THR A 277 13.50 -6.06 18.59
N GLN A 278 14.68 -6.44 19.09
CA GLN A 278 15.85 -5.57 19.19
C GLN A 278 16.62 -5.48 17.86
N GLY A 279 17.07 -4.28 17.49
CA GLY A 279 17.91 -4.07 16.30
C GLY A 279 17.21 -4.26 14.95
N VAL A 280 15.88 -4.43 14.94
CA VAL A 280 15.10 -4.60 13.71
C VAL A 280 14.87 -3.26 13.02
N PRO A 281 15.23 -3.12 11.72
CA PRO A 281 14.94 -1.94 10.92
C PRO A 281 13.44 -1.62 10.87
N HIS A 282 13.11 -0.34 10.67
CA HIS A 282 11.75 0.10 10.38
C HIS A 282 11.46 -0.03 8.87
N VAL A 283 10.20 -0.21 8.51
CA VAL A 283 9.74 -0.12 7.11
C VAL A 283 9.53 1.37 6.76
N ASP A 284 9.98 1.82 5.58
CA ASP A 284 9.73 3.21 5.13
C ASP A 284 8.29 3.35 4.62
N PHE A 285 7.47 4.01 5.44
CA PHE A 285 6.16 4.51 5.05
C PHE A 285 6.16 6.05 4.98
N SER A 286 5.36 6.60 4.06
CA SER A 286 5.05 8.02 4.02
C SER A 286 3.57 8.28 3.83
N LEU A 287 3.03 9.19 4.61
CA LEU A 287 1.73 9.81 4.36
C LEU A 287 1.94 11.01 3.41
N LYS A 288 1.02 11.20 2.45
CA LYS A 288 1.03 12.37 1.56
C LYS A 288 -0.39 12.84 1.31
N ILE A 289 -0.68 14.10 1.65
CA ILE A 289 -1.90 14.77 1.16
C ILE A 289 -1.90 14.67 -0.37
N LYS A 290 -3.07 14.32 -0.90
CA LYS A 290 -3.29 14.13 -2.33
C LYS A 290 -3.83 15.44 -2.90
N ASP A 291 -2.99 16.14 -3.64
CA ASP A 291 -3.44 17.26 -4.46
C ASP A 291 -4.38 16.72 -5.56
N GLU A 292 -5.69 16.83 -5.36
CA GLU A 292 -6.67 16.42 -6.36
C GLU A 292 -6.82 17.50 -7.45
N TYR A 293 -5.94 17.45 -8.45
CA TYR A 293 -6.09 18.22 -9.68
C TYR A 293 -7.36 17.77 -10.44
N MET A 294 -8.37 18.63 -10.51
CA MET A 294 -9.55 18.36 -11.33
C MET A 294 -9.24 18.61 -12.81
N ILE A 295 -8.70 17.60 -13.50
CA ILE A 295 -8.51 17.65 -14.95
C ILE A 295 -9.86 17.60 -15.66
N LEU A 296 -10.23 18.71 -16.31
CA LEU A 296 -11.36 18.77 -17.21
C LEU A 296 -10.93 18.25 -18.59
N VAL A 297 -11.02 16.93 -18.81
CA VAL A 297 -10.79 16.37 -20.16
C VAL A 297 -11.96 16.77 -21.07
N THR A 298 -11.66 17.67 -22.01
CA THR A 298 -12.50 17.98 -23.17
C THR A 298 -11.61 17.90 -24.41
N ASP A 299 -12.13 17.36 -25.52
CA ASP A 299 -11.36 16.81 -26.66
C ASP A 299 -10.50 17.79 -27.49
N LEU A 300 -10.11 18.97 -26.97
CA LEU A 300 -9.26 19.93 -27.70
C LEU A 300 -8.31 20.82 -26.87
N CYS A 301 -8.28 20.75 -25.53
CA CYS A 301 -7.21 21.37 -24.72
C CYS A 301 -7.15 20.78 -23.31
N LEU A 302 -5.93 20.50 -22.82
CA LEU A 302 -5.65 20.30 -21.39
C LEU A 302 -5.53 21.68 -20.72
N VAL A 303 -6.45 22.03 -19.84
CA VAL A 303 -6.29 23.18 -18.93
C VAL A 303 -5.95 22.64 -17.55
N TRP A 304 -4.75 22.92 -17.07
CA TRP A 304 -4.36 22.71 -15.68
C TRP A 304 -5.04 23.75 -14.80
N PHE A 305 -5.71 23.28 -13.75
CA PHE A 305 -6.14 24.12 -12.64
C PHE A 305 -5.49 23.56 -11.37
N GLU A 306 -4.51 24.30 -10.84
CA GLU A 306 -4.06 24.10 -9.47
C GLU A 306 -5.19 24.50 -8.51
N HIS A 307 -5.38 23.74 -7.44
CA HIS A 307 -6.33 24.06 -6.38
C HIS A 307 -5.79 25.23 -5.54
N GLY A 308 -5.82 26.44 -6.10
CA GLY A 308 -5.21 27.62 -5.49
C GLY A 308 -5.58 28.97 -6.12
N ASP A 309 -5.98 29.01 -7.40
CA ASP A 309 -6.18 30.30 -8.12
C ASP A 309 -7.65 30.66 -8.41
N TYR A 310 -8.52 30.45 -7.41
CA TYR A 310 -9.91 30.96 -7.40
C TYR A 310 -9.97 32.46 -7.75
N LYS A 311 -8.97 33.24 -7.30
CA LYS A 311 -8.87 34.68 -7.58
C LYS A 311 -8.69 34.97 -9.08
N ARG A 312 -7.85 34.23 -9.81
CA ARG A 312 -7.68 34.41 -11.27
C ARG A 312 -8.88 33.92 -12.06
N ILE A 313 -9.57 32.86 -11.62
CA ILE A 313 -10.86 32.44 -12.18
C ILE A 313 -11.88 33.58 -12.04
N GLN A 314 -12.00 34.17 -10.85
CA GLN A 314 -12.89 35.31 -10.59
C GLN A 314 -12.48 36.57 -11.37
N LEU A 315 -11.17 36.83 -11.53
CA LEU A 315 -10.65 37.98 -12.28
C LEU A 315 -11.00 37.87 -13.76
N ASN A 316 -10.75 36.70 -14.38
CA ASN A 316 -11.05 36.46 -15.79
C ASN A 316 -12.56 36.44 -16.07
N ALA A 317 -13.39 35.94 -15.14
CA ALA A 317 -14.84 36.02 -15.23
C ALA A 317 -15.34 37.48 -15.20
N LYS A 318 -14.76 38.33 -14.34
CA LYS A 318 -15.10 39.76 -14.23
C LYS A 318 -14.75 40.57 -15.48
N VAL A 319 -13.67 40.23 -16.19
CA VAL A 319 -13.34 40.83 -17.50
C VAL A 319 -14.46 40.65 -18.53
N GLN A 320 -15.37 39.69 -18.31
CA GLN A 320 -16.46 39.32 -19.21
C GLN A 320 -17.86 39.52 -18.58
N ASN A 321 -17.97 40.34 -17.53
CA ASN A 321 -19.22 40.62 -16.79
C ASN A 321 -19.92 39.39 -16.18
N ILE A 322 -19.18 38.33 -15.85
CA ILE A 322 -19.69 37.19 -15.07
C ILE A 322 -19.18 37.34 -13.65
N ASP A 323 -20.08 37.57 -12.69
CA ASP A 323 -19.72 37.53 -11.27
C ASP A 323 -19.80 36.08 -10.76
N ILE A 324 -18.81 35.70 -9.97
CA ILE A 324 -18.69 34.39 -9.33
C ILE A 324 -18.48 34.67 -7.85
N GLU A 325 -19.50 34.42 -7.03
CA GLU A 325 -19.51 34.85 -5.63
C GLU A 325 -18.79 33.85 -4.71
N SER A 326 -18.66 32.59 -5.12
CA SER A 326 -17.98 31.55 -4.34
C SER A 326 -17.29 30.48 -5.19
N GLU A 327 -16.29 29.82 -4.61
CA GLU A 327 -15.60 28.67 -5.21
C GLU A 327 -16.57 27.50 -5.50
N LYS A 328 -17.55 27.28 -4.62
CA LYS A 328 -18.62 26.30 -4.81
C LYS A 328 -19.48 26.60 -6.04
N GLU A 329 -19.72 27.88 -6.34
CA GLU A 329 -20.43 28.32 -7.54
C GLU A 329 -19.57 28.17 -8.80
N ALA A 330 -18.27 28.49 -8.72
CA ALA A 330 -17.31 28.22 -9.79
C ALA A 330 -17.28 26.72 -10.16
N MET A 331 -17.19 25.85 -9.16
CA MET A 331 -17.19 24.38 -9.34
C MET A 331 -18.53 23.88 -9.89
N ALA A 332 -19.66 24.39 -9.39
CA ALA A 332 -20.98 24.05 -9.94
C ALA A 332 -21.13 24.50 -11.42
N MET A 333 -20.58 25.67 -11.78
CA MET A 333 -20.55 26.16 -13.16
C MET A 333 -19.68 25.27 -14.05
N LEU A 334 -18.47 24.89 -13.61
CA LEU A 334 -17.57 23.99 -14.34
C LEU A 334 -18.16 22.59 -14.55
N ILE A 335 -18.80 22.01 -13.52
CA ILE A 335 -19.54 20.75 -13.63
C ILE A 335 -20.69 20.86 -14.64
N ARG A 336 -21.44 21.97 -14.61
CA ARG A 336 -22.54 22.22 -15.55
C ARG A 336 -22.05 22.43 -17.00
N LEU A 337 -20.90 23.08 -17.19
CA LEU A 337 -20.23 23.24 -18.49
C LEU A 337 -19.77 21.89 -19.03
N LYS A 338 -19.14 21.04 -18.20
CA LYS A 338 -18.78 19.66 -18.54
C LYS A 338 -20.00 18.85 -18.99
N GLN A 339 -21.09 18.92 -18.24
CA GLN A 339 -22.33 18.23 -18.58
C GLN A 339 -22.87 18.70 -19.94
N LEU A 340 -22.95 20.01 -20.17
CA LEU A 340 -23.41 20.62 -21.43
C LEU A 340 -22.50 20.31 -22.64
N PHE A 341 -21.20 20.16 -22.42
CA PHE A 341 -20.23 19.79 -23.45
C PHE A 341 -20.43 18.33 -23.89
N LEU A 342 -20.52 17.39 -22.95
CA LEU A 342 -20.82 15.98 -23.22
C LEU A 342 -22.20 15.80 -23.89
N ASP A 343 -23.20 16.55 -23.43
CA ASP A 343 -24.53 16.64 -24.03
C ASP A 343 -24.50 17.20 -25.46
N SER A 344 -23.47 17.96 -25.84
CA SER A 344 -23.33 18.54 -27.19
C SER A 344 -22.56 17.60 -28.11
N ILE A 345 -21.46 16.99 -27.65
CA ILE A 345 -20.70 15.98 -28.40
C ILE A 345 -21.56 14.78 -28.76
N SER A 346 -22.38 14.29 -27.83
CA SER A 346 -23.32 13.17 -28.09
C SER A 346 -24.37 13.45 -29.18
N ARG A 347 -24.50 14.69 -29.65
CA ARG A 347 -25.37 15.11 -30.78
C ARG A 347 -24.58 15.39 -32.07
N CYS A 348 -23.27 15.21 -32.06
CA CYS A 348 -22.40 15.32 -33.24
C CYS A 348 -22.17 13.95 -33.89
N SER A 349 -22.19 13.93 -35.22
CA SER A 349 -21.77 12.78 -36.04
C SER A 349 -20.38 13.03 -36.61
N ILE A 350 -19.46 12.09 -36.40
CA ILE A 350 -18.15 12.08 -37.06
C ILE A 350 -18.36 11.55 -38.49
N LYS A 351 -17.71 12.17 -39.48
CA LYS A 351 -17.60 11.68 -40.86
C LYS A 351 -16.14 11.62 -41.28
N LYS A 352 -15.76 10.61 -42.07
CA LYS A 352 -14.45 10.57 -42.72
C LYS A 352 -14.55 11.26 -44.08
N GLU A 353 -13.74 12.29 -44.30
CA GLU A 353 -13.63 13.01 -45.56
C GLU A 353 -12.14 13.02 -45.97
N ALA A 354 -11.81 12.26 -47.01
CA ALA A 354 -10.43 11.85 -47.35
C ALA A 354 -9.70 11.23 -46.13
N ASP A 355 -8.44 11.62 -45.89
CA ASP A 355 -7.61 11.11 -44.79
C ASP A 355 -7.82 11.84 -43.45
N LYS A 356 -8.93 12.57 -43.29
CA LYS A 356 -9.28 13.29 -42.05
C LYS A 356 -10.71 12.96 -41.59
N LEU A 357 -10.92 13.04 -40.27
CA LEU A 357 -12.22 12.85 -39.63
C LEU A 357 -12.76 14.22 -39.18
N ASN A 358 -13.94 14.59 -39.69
CA ASN A 358 -14.63 15.85 -39.41
C ASN A 358 -15.85 15.62 -38.50
N LEU A 359 -16.06 16.50 -37.53
CA LEU A 359 -17.19 16.48 -36.60
C LEU A 359 -18.32 17.40 -37.10
N HIS A 360 -19.47 16.83 -37.43
CA HIS A 360 -20.66 17.58 -37.86
C HIS A 360 -21.76 17.51 -36.79
N SER A 361 -22.24 18.66 -36.30
CA SER A 361 -23.47 18.69 -35.48
C SER A 361 -24.71 18.62 -36.38
N LYS A 362 -25.77 17.92 -35.95
CA LYS A 362 -27.06 17.99 -36.64
C LYS A 362 -27.68 19.37 -36.43
N PRO A 363 -28.04 20.12 -37.49
CA PRO A 363 -28.50 21.49 -37.34
C PRO A 363 -29.91 21.55 -36.74
N SER A 364 -30.02 22.01 -35.49
CA SER A 364 -31.28 22.49 -34.95
C SER A 364 -31.04 23.63 -33.95
N SER A 365 -31.66 24.78 -34.24
CA SER A 365 -31.63 26.04 -33.47
C SER A 365 -30.28 26.78 -33.36
N SER A 366 -30.34 28.10 -33.49
CA SER A 366 -29.24 29.05 -33.28
C SER A 366 -28.63 29.01 -31.88
N GLN A 367 -29.29 28.38 -30.91
CA GLN A 367 -28.77 28.18 -29.56
C GLN A 367 -27.53 27.28 -29.53
N ILE A 368 -27.40 26.29 -30.43
CA ILE A 368 -26.20 25.43 -30.48
C ILE A 368 -25.01 26.22 -31.02
N GLN A 369 -25.20 27.05 -32.06
CA GLN A 369 -24.14 27.92 -32.57
C GLN A 369 -23.70 28.94 -31.51
N ASN A 370 -24.63 29.55 -30.78
CA ASN A 370 -24.28 30.45 -29.68
C ASN A 370 -23.51 29.72 -28.56
N ARG A 371 -23.84 28.46 -28.24
CA ARG A 371 -23.08 27.65 -27.26
C ARG A 371 -21.69 27.28 -27.77
N ILE A 372 -21.53 26.97 -29.06
CA ILE A 372 -20.22 26.76 -29.68
C ILE A 372 -19.39 28.06 -29.64
N ASN A 373 -20.01 29.21 -29.87
CA ASN A 373 -19.36 30.51 -29.72
C ASN A 373 -18.97 30.81 -28.26
N THR A 374 -19.80 30.40 -27.27
CA THR A 374 -19.43 30.46 -25.84
C THR A 374 -18.26 29.52 -25.51
N LEU A 375 -18.18 28.34 -26.13
CA LEU A 375 -17.00 27.48 -25.97
C LEU A 375 -15.75 28.12 -26.61
N SER A 376 -15.87 28.66 -27.83
CA SER A 376 -14.80 29.42 -28.49
C SER A 376 -14.34 30.66 -27.71
N TRP A 377 -15.22 31.25 -26.88
CA TRP A 377 -14.92 32.35 -25.97
C TRP A 377 -14.07 31.91 -24.75
N ILE A 378 -14.26 30.68 -24.26
CA ILE A 378 -13.39 30.09 -23.21
C ILE A 378 -11.99 29.75 -23.77
N PHE A 379 -11.91 29.30 -25.03
CA PHE A 379 -10.66 28.82 -25.62
C PHE A 379 -9.76 29.89 -26.28
N ASN A 380 -10.21 31.14 -26.39
CA ASN A 380 -9.45 32.25 -26.99
C ASN A 380 -8.59 33.04 -25.96
N CYS A 381 -7.95 32.34 -25.02
CA CYS A 381 -6.88 32.93 -24.23
C CYS A 381 -5.57 32.88 -25.03
N GLU A 382 -4.93 34.02 -25.28
CA GLU A 382 -3.64 34.06 -25.98
C GLU A 382 -2.57 33.26 -25.21
N LEU A 383 -1.87 32.37 -25.93
CA LEU A 383 -0.64 31.75 -25.47
C LEU A 383 0.46 32.82 -25.42
N LEU A 384 0.57 33.50 -24.28
CA LEU A 384 1.72 34.34 -23.98
C LEU A 384 2.94 33.44 -23.72
N ASP A 385 3.85 33.49 -24.68
CA ASP A 385 5.11 32.76 -24.70
C ASP A 385 5.92 32.99 -23.42
N GLN A 386 6.41 31.91 -22.80
CA GLN A 386 7.35 31.99 -21.68
C GLN A 386 8.66 31.29 -22.06
N GLU A 387 9.63 32.08 -22.51
CA GLU A 387 11.03 31.68 -22.57
C GLU A 387 11.54 31.29 -21.16
N THR A 388 11.52 30.00 -20.82
CA THR A 388 12.26 29.48 -19.66
C THR A 388 13.70 29.20 -20.07
N LYS A 389 14.61 30.11 -19.71
CA LYS A 389 16.06 29.87 -19.79
C LYS A 389 16.50 28.84 -18.75
N ASN A 390 16.71 27.60 -19.18
CA ASN A 390 17.66 26.61 -18.63
C ASN A 390 17.66 25.37 -19.54
N ASP A 391 18.83 25.00 -20.10
CA ASP A 391 18.93 24.09 -21.25
C ASP A 391 18.79 22.58 -20.96
N ASP A 392 18.47 22.16 -19.72
CA ASP A 392 18.41 20.74 -19.30
C ASP A 392 17.00 20.21 -18.99
N GLU A 393 15.93 21.01 -19.13
CA GLU A 393 14.54 20.56 -18.95
C GLU A 393 13.73 20.69 -20.24
N LEU A 394 13.12 19.59 -20.69
CA LEU A 394 12.22 19.59 -21.85
C LEU A 394 11.01 20.48 -21.57
N SER A 395 10.75 21.45 -22.44
CA SER A 395 9.59 22.33 -22.31
C SER A 395 8.28 21.50 -22.36
N GLY A 396 7.26 21.95 -21.64
CA GLY A 396 5.94 21.29 -21.61
C GLY A 396 5.41 20.90 -23.01
N PRO A 397 5.48 21.79 -24.03
CA PRO A 397 5.11 21.46 -25.40
C PRO A 397 5.91 20.29 -26.02
N GLN A 398 7.22 20.18 -25.74
CA GLN A 398 8.07 19.12 -26.28
C GLN A 398 7.72 17.75 -25.65
N VAL A 399 7.50 17.71 -24.34
CA VAL A 399 7.03 16.50 -23.63
C VAL A 399 5.66 16.04 -24.14
N ILE A 400 4.76 16.99 -24.45
CA ILE A 400 3.44 16.70 -25.04
C ILE A 400 3.59 16.08 -26.44
N TYR A 401 4.49 16.62 -27.27
CA TYR A 401 4.74 16.09 -28.62
C TYR A 401 5.31 14.66 -28.59
N ASP A 402 6.37 14.44 -27.82
CA ASP A 402 7.15 13.20 -27.81
C ASP A 402 6.49 12.05 -27.02
N HIS A 403 5.60 12.32 -26.07
CA HIS A 403 4.97 11.28 -25.24
C HIS A 403 3.48 11.08 -25.47
N PHE A 404 2.78 12.04 -26.09
CA PHE A 404 1.33 11.94 -26.30
C PHE A 404 0.90 12.09 -27.76
N ILE A 405 1.49 13.01 -28.54
CA ILE A 405 1.13 13.17 -29.96
C ILE A 405 1.70 12.02 -30.79
N GLN A 406 3.00 11.71 -30.70
CA GLN A 406 3.63 10.67 -31.53
C GLN A 406 2.97 9.27 -31.38
N PRO A 407 2.68 8.76 -30.17
CA PRO A 407 2.03 7.44 -30.02
C PRO A 407 0.57 7.45 -30.47
N SER A 408 -0.17 8.53 -30.21
CA SER A 408 -1.58 8.66 -30.64
C SER A 408 -1.69 8.72 -32.15
N GLN A 409 -0.79 9.47 -32.81
CA GLN A 409 -0.72 9.53 -34.27
C GLN A 409 -0.34 8.16 -34.86
N ALA A 410 0.59 7.43 -34.26
CA ALA A 410 0.95 6.07 -34.69
C ALA A 410 -0.21 5.07 -34.56
N ILE A 411 -0.99 5.14 -33.47
CA ILE A 411 -2.18 4.30 -33.26
C ILE A 411 -3.29 4.65 -34.26
N VAL A 412 -3.56 5.94 -34.48
CA VAL A 412 -4.56 6.40 -35.47
C VAL A 412 -4.14 6.00 -36.88
N ASN A 413 -2.88 6.19 -37.26
CA ASN A 413 -2.36 5.78 -38.57
C ASN A 413 -2.46 4.25 -38.75
N TYR A 414 -2.06 3.46 -37.75
CA TYR A 414 -2.19 1.99 -37.79
C TYR A 414 -3.63 1.53 -38.03
N PHE A 415 -4.62 2.09 -37.32
CA PHE A 415 -6.03 1.77 -37.57
C PHE A 415 -6.56 2.32 -38.91
N THR A 416 -6.03 3.45 -39.38
CA THR A 416 -6.38 4.05 -40.68
C THR A 416 -5.86 3.23 -41.86
N GLU A 417 -4.69 2.60 -41.74
CA GLU A 417 -4.07 1.76 -42.76
C GLU A 417 -4.63 0.32 -42.77
N ASN A 418 -5.09 -0.20 -41.62
CA ASN A 418 -5.41 -1.63 -41.47
C ASN A 418 -6.90 -1.95 -41.22
N MET A 419 -7.80 -0.96 -41.14
CA MET A 419 -9.25 -1.19 -40.91
C MET A 419 -10.16 -0.29 -41.76
N SER A 420 -11.20 -0.90 -42.32
CA SER A 420 -12.19 -0.25 -43.19
C SER A 420 -13.60 -0.09 -42.59
N ASP A 421 -13.88 -0.69 -41.42
CA ASP A 421 -15.18 -0.62 -40.74
C ASP A 421 -15.16 0.34 -39.53
N GLU A 422 -15.90 1.44 -39.66
CA GLU A 422 -16.02 2.50 -38.67
C GLU A 422 -16.57 2.02 -37.31
N ASN A 423 -17.41 0.98 -37.29
CA ASN A 423 -17.99 0.45 -36.05
C ASN A 423 -16.97 -0.40 -35.27
N GLN A 424 -16.09 -1.12 -35.96
CA GLN A 424 -15.01 -1.87 -35.29
C GLN A 424 -13.94 -0.94 -34.71
N ILE A 425 -13.61 0.15 -35.41
CA ILE A 425 -12.69 1.18 -34.91
C ILE A 425 -13.25 1.79 -33.62
N LYS A 426 -14.52 2.23 -33.62
CA LYS A 426 -15.20 2.76 -32.42
C LYS A 426 -15.22 1.74 -31.27
N LEU A 427 -15.51 0.47 -31.55
CA LEU A 427 -15.54 -0.58 -30.51
C LEU A 427 -14.16 -0.88 -29.91
N LYS A 428 -13.08 -0.86 -30.72
CA LYS A 428 -11.72 -1.06 -30.20
C LYS A 428 -11.18 0.17 -29.46
N MET A 429 -11.48 1.39 -29.91
CA MET A 429 -11.14 2.62 -29.18
C MET A 429 -11.88 2.70 -27.83
N ALA A 430 -13.15 2.28 -27.78
CA ALA A 430 -13.91 2.16 -26.52
C ALA A 430 -13.31 1.12 -25.56
N LYS A 431 -12.71 0.04 -26.07
CA LYS A 431 -11.98 -0.94 -25.24
C LYS A 431 -10.62 -0.44 -24.77
N ALA A 432 -9.87 0.27 -25.60
CA ALA A 432 -8.57 0.85 -25.21
C ALA A 432 -8.72 1.95 -24.14
N SER A 433 -9.74 2.80 -24.26
CA SER A 433 -10.08 3.80 -23.23
C SER A 433 -10.59 3.16 -21.93
N ALA A 434 -11.22 1.98 -22.00
CA ALA A 434 -11.57 1.21 -20.80
C ALA A 434 -10.36 0.51 -20.15
N SER A 435 -9.39 0.00 -20.94
CA SER A 435 -8.21 -0.69 -20.40
C SER A 435 -7.09 0.25 -19.92
N MET A 436 -7.07 1.52 -20.34
CA MET A 436 -6.16 2.54 -19.79
C MET A 436 -6.30 2.77 -18.27
N TYR A 437 -7.39 2.29 -17.66
CA TYR A 437 -7.57 2.29 -16.19
C TYR A 437 -6.95 1.08 -15.49
N SER A 438 -6.33 0.13 -16.21
CA SER A 438 -5.69 -1.04 -15.64
C SER A 438 -4.43 -1.48 -16.41
N THR A 439 -3.28 -1.37 -15.74
CA THR A 439 -1.94 -1.82 -16.16
C THR A 439 -1.25 -0.95 -17.22
N THR A 440 0.09 -1.02 -17.20
CA THR A 440 1.04 -0.15 -17.91
C THR A 440 0.83 -0.15 -19.42
N SER A 441 0.59 1.03 -20.00
CA SER A 441 0.15 1.21 -21.40
C SER A 441 1.05 0.53 -22.45
N LEU A 442 2.35 0.38 -22.16
CA LEU A 442 3.34 -0.18 -23.10
C LEU A 442 3.28 -1.71 -23.24
N SER A 443 2.92 -2.46 -22.19
CA SER A 443 2.86 -3.94 -22.30
C SER A 443 1.63 -4.39 -23.09
N TYR A 444 0.50 -3.69 -22.95
CA TYR A 444 -0.72 -3.98 -23.71
C TYR A 444 -0.58 -3.61 -25.19
N ILE A 445 0.16 -2.53 -25.51
CA ILE A 445 0.54 -2.20 -26.90
C ILE A 445 1.46 -3.29 -27.49
N SER A 446 2.39 -3.83 -26.71
CA SER A 446 3.24 -4.97 -27.11
C SER A 446 2.42 -6.23 -27.42
N GLU A 447 1.43 -6.58 -26.60
CA GLU A 447 0.53 -7.72 -26.87
C GLU A 447 -0.29 -7.50 -28.15
N LEU A 448 -0.89 -6.31 -28.33
CA LEU A 448 -1.64 -5.93 -29.54
C LEU A 448 -0.81 -5.98 -30.84
N ILE A 449 0.50 -5.75 -30.75
CA ILE A 449 1.43 -5.85 -31.89
C ILE A 449 1.86 -7.31 -32.15
N ASN A 450 2.00 -8.12 -31.10
CA ASN A 450 2.47 -9.51 -31.18
C ASN A 450 1.38 -10.55 -31.53
N ASP A 451 0.09 -10.20 -31.44
CA ASP A 451 -1.07 -11.08 -31.74
C ASP A 451 -1.21 -11.47 -33.24
N LYS A 452 -0.16 -11.27 -34.04
CA LYS A 452 -0.08 -11.63 -35.47
C LYS A 452 0.33 -13.09 -35.74
N ASN A 453 0.80 -13.84 -34.74
CA ASN A 453 1.37 -15.18 -34.96
C ASN A 453 0.42 -16.36 -34.67
N THR A 454 -0.88 -16.14 -34.38
CA THR A 454 -1.79 -17.23 -33.94
C THR A 454 -3.14 -17.27 -34.68
N LEU A 455 -3.20 -16.76 -35.92
CA LEU A 455 -4.39 -16.82 -36.79
C LEU A 455 -4.05 -17.30 -38.22
N ALA A 456 -3.19 -18.32 -38.32
CA ALA A 456 -2.79 -18.99 -39.56
C ALA A 456 -3.19 -20.49 -39.61
N ALA A 457 -4.44 -20.80 -39.23
CA ALA A 457 -5.20 -22.03 -39.51
C ALA A 457 -6.66 -21.74 -39.06
N THR A 458 -7.74 -22.00 -39.80
CA THR A 458 -8.03 -23.15 -40.66
C THR A 458 -9.07 -22.80 -41.76
N VAL A 459 -8.79 -23.29 -42.98
CA VAL A 459 -9.66 -23.70 -44.13
C VAL A 459 -11.16 -23.99 -43.77
N THR A 460 -12.23 -23.83 -44.57
CA THR A 460 -12.46 -23.91 -46.05
C THR A 460 -13.90 -23.44 -46.44
N GLN A 461 -14.12 -22.89 -47.67
CA GLN A 461 -15.27 -23.05 -48.64
C GLN A 461 -16.77 -23.05 -48.16
N MET A 462 -17.82 -22.61 -48.90
CA MET A 462 -18.04 -22.11 -50.29
C MET A 462 -19.40 -21.30 -50.37
N PRO A 463 -19.96 -20.83 -51.54
CA PRO A 463 -20.55 -19.48 -51.65
C PRO A 463 -22.04 -19.44 -52.08
N LEU A 464 -22.61 -18.23 -52.31
CA LEU A 464 -23.17 -17.78 -53.63
C LEU A 464 -23.93 -16.41 -53.57
N ASP A 465 -23.89 -15.73 -54.73
CA ASP A 465 -24.83 -14.75 -55.33
C ASP A 465 -24.97 -13.27 -54.86
N GLU A 466 -24.56 -12.40 -55.78
CA GLU A 466 -24.97 -11.00 -56.09
C GLU A 466 -26.35 -10.99 -56.83
N PRO A 467 -26.98 -9.86 -57.31
CA PRO A 467 -26.40 -8.55 -57.68
C PRO A 467 -27.23 -7.24 -57.42
N GLU A 468 -26.62 -6.10 -57.81
CA GLU A 468 -27.21 -4.85 -58.36
C GLU A 468 -28.17 -3.96 -57.52
N SER A 469 -27.96 -2.63 -57.42
CA SER A 469 -28.03 -1.71 -58.57
C SER A 469 -27.58 -0.25 -58.29
N GLN A 470 -27.13 0.40 -59.39
CA GLN A 470 -27.22 1.82 -59.82
C GLN A 470 -28.02 2.82 -58.93
N SER A 471 -27.75 4.13 -58.84
CA SER A 471 -26.81 5.07 -59.51
C SER A 471 -26.50 6.24 -58.52
N GLN A 472 -25.84 7.38 -58.82
CA GLN A 472 -25.33 8.01 -60.05
C GLN A 472 -24.12 8.94 -59.72
N LYS A 473 -23.56 9.66 -60.72
CA LYS A 473 -22.56 10.72 -60.54
C LYS A 473 -23.14 12.11 -60.83
N GLU A 474 -22.64 13.14 -60.14
CA GLU A 474 -22.31 14.42 -60.77
C GLU A 474 -20.91 14.88 -60.30
N GLU A 475 -20.04 15.23 -61.26
CA GLU A 475 -18.68 15.71 -61.04
C GLU A 475 -18.64 17.23 -61.26
N ILE A 476 -17.94 17.97 -60.40
CA ILE A 476 -17.45 19.32 -60.72
C ILE A 476 -15.94 19.35 -60.46
N HIS A 477 -15.18 19.67 -61.50
CA HIS A 477 -13.71 19.70 -61.54
C HIS A 477 -13.15 21.13 -61.40
N ILE A 478 -11.80 21.23 -61.43
CA ILE A 478 -10.98 22.42 -61.76
C ILE A 478 -10.69 23.36 -60.56
N MET A 479 -9.45 23.77 -60.23
CA MET A 479 -8.11 23.47 -60.78
C MET A 479 -7.05 23.38 -59.65
N VAL A 480 -5.94 22.69 -59.91
CA VAL A 480 -4.70 22.75 -59.11
C VAL A 480 -3.75 23.81 -59.69
N SER A 481 -3.10 24.60 -58.86
CA SER A 481 -1.82 25.24 -59.20
C SER A 481 -0.83 25.06 -58.05
N SER A 482 0.24 24.33 -58.32
CA SER A 482 1.41 24.16 -57.46
C SER A 482 2.16 25.48 -57.23
N ILE A 483 3.08 25.50 -56.27
CA ILE A 483 4.53 25.69 -56.50
C ILE A 483 5.31 25.46 -55.20
N THR A 484 6.34 24.62 -55.32
CA THR A 484 7.50 24.34 -54.44
C THR A 484 7.41 24.63 -52.94
#